data_AF-B9E544-F1
#
_entry.id   AF-B9E544-F1
#
_cell.length_a   1.000
_cell.length_b   1.000
_cell.length_c   1.000
_cell.angle_alpha   90.00
_cell.angle_beta   90.00
_cell.angle_gamma   90.00
#
_symmetry.space_group_name_H-M   'P 1'
#
loop_
_entity.id
_entity.type
_entity.pdbx_description
1 polymer ?
#
loop_
_entity_poly.entity_id
_entity_poly.type
_entity_poly.pdbx_seq_one_letter_code
_entity_poly.pdbx_strand_id
1 'polypeptide(L)'
;MIAPSLGCLLTVKAIPKIRKYLNAVFLVAPPNPDDKQFPKFLASFGSLPEVNLEVPGMLIYSENDPYSSSMFCIQKGKQWGFETISAGRKGHINSESNIDDWSEGFNLFQKLLEEVELNNRARMDN
;
A
#
# COMPACT_ATOMS: atom_id res chain seq x y z
N MET A 1 4.49 -5.91 -7.16
CA MET A 1 5.45 -5.03 -6.45
C MET A 1 5.06 -5.01 -4.99
N ILE A 2 6.02 -5.20 -4.08
CA ILE A 2 5.81 -5.13 -2.63
C ILE A 2 6.61 -3.93 -2.14
N ALA A 3 5.98 -3.03 -1.39
CA ALA A 3 6.62 -1.80 -0.97
C ALA A 3 6.23 -1.44 0.48
N PRO A 4 7.21 -1.26 1.38
CA PRO A 4 6.98 -0.72 2.71
C PRO A 4 7.23 0.79 2.77
N SER A 5 6.51 1.48 3.65
CA SER A 5 6.76 2.87 4.05
C SER A 5 6.95 3.83 2.86
N LEU A 6 8.08 4.54 2.76
CA LEU A 6 8.40 5.45 1.64
C LEU A 6 8.36 4.78 0.27
N GLY A 7 8.64 3.47 0.21
CA GLY A 7 8.49 2.68 -1.01
C GLY A 7 7.06 2.74 -1.55
N CYS A 8 6.06 2.88 -0.68
CA CYS A 8 4.67 3.04 -1.09
C CYS A 8 4.47 4.30 -1.93
N LEU A 9 4.99 5.44 -1.44
CA LEU A 9 4.86 6.73 -2.12
C LEU A 9 5.56 6.72 -3.48
N LEU A 10 6.77 6.13 -3.54
CA LEU A 10 7.48 5.95 -4.79
C LEU A 10 6.70 5.05 -5.76
N THR A 11 6.17 3.93 -5.26
CA THR A 11 5.41 2.96 -6.06
C THR A 11 4.18 3.61 -6.68
N VAL A 12 3.35 4.30 -5.90
CA VAL A 12 2.14 4.95 -6.43
C VAL A 12 2.46 6.01 -7.46
N LYS A 13 3.52 6.79 -7.25
CA LYS A 13 3.98 7.79 -8.22
C LYS A 13 4.54 7.17 -9.50
N ALA A 14 5.13 5.97 -9.41
CA ALA A 14 5.71 5.27 -10.56
C ALA A 14 4.66 4.52 -11.39
N ILE A 15 3.57 4.05 -10.79
CA ILE A 15 2.55 3.20 -11.44
C ILE A 15 2.09 3.75 -12.80
N PRO A 16 1.77 5.05 -12.99
CA PRO A 16 1.38 5.55 -14.31
C PRO A 16 2.38 5.25 -15.44
N LYS A 17 3.67 5.12 -15.11
CA LYS A 17 4.75 4.82 -16.06
C LYS A 17 5.04 3.33 -16.20
N ILE A 18 4.80 2.54 -15.16
CA ILE A 18 5.21 1.13 -15.10
C ILE A 18 4.04 0.13 -15.04
N ARG A 19 2.79 0.61 -15.01
CA ARG A 19 1.56 -0.19 -14.86
C ARG A 19 1.55 -1.47 -15.70
N LYS A 20 1.94 -1.39 -16.97
CA LYS A 20 1.96 -2.54 -17.89
C LYS A 20 2.88 -3.70 -17.47
N TYR A 21 3.78 -3.46 -16.51
CA TYR A 21 4.72 -4.44 -15.97
C TYR A 21 4.32 -4.93 -14.57
N LEU A 22 3.16 -4.49 -14.05
CA LEU A 22 2.70 -4.84 -12.71
C LEU A 22 1.48 -5.74 -12.78
N ASN A 23 1.59 -6.94 -12.19
CA ASN A 23 0.43 -7.79 -11.95
C ASN A 23 -0.39 -7.31 -10.75
N ALA A 24 0.30 -6.83 -9.70
CA ALA A 24 -0.33 -6.30 -8.50
C ALA A 24 0.63 -5.45 -7.66
N VAL A 25 0.08 -4.73 -6.68
CA VAL A 25 0.81 -3.87 -5.74
C VAL A 25 0.40 -4.17 -4.30
N PHE A 26 1.36 -4.40 -3.41
CA PHE A 26 1.14 -4.60 -1.98
C PHE A 26 1.88 -3.51 -1.20
N LEU A 27 1.14 -2.56 -0.65
CA LEU A 27 1.64 -1.38 0.05
C LEU A 27 1.50 -1.57 1.55
N VAL A 28 2.56 -1.36 2.32
CA VAL A 28 2.56 -1.56 3.77
C VAL A 28 2.99 -0.28 4.48
N ALA A 29 2.19 0.19 5.43
CA ALA A 29 2.44 1.36 6.27
C ALA A 29 2.81 2.64 5.47
N PRO A 30 2.00 3.07 4.48
CA PRO A 30 2.31 4.27 3.70
C PRO A 30 2.30 5.52 4.61
N PRO A 31 3.41 6.29 4.66
CA PRO A 31 3.45 7.51 5.45
C PRO A 31 2.62 8.62 4.78
N ASN A 32 2.09 9.53 5.58
CA ASN A 32 1.41 10.71 5.07
C ASN A 32 2.44 11.83 4.80
N PRO A 33 2.71 12.21 3.54
CA PRO A 33 3.68 13.25 3.22
C PRO A 33 3.26 14.66 3.67
N ASP A 34 1.97 14.86 3.96
CA ASP A 34 1.42 16.14 4.43
C ASP A 34 1.39 16.23 5.97
N ASP A 35 1.78 15.17 6.67
CA ASP A 35 1.87 15.17 8.14
C ASP A 35 3.07 15.98 8.63
N LYS A 36 2.92 16.63 9.80
CA LYS A 36 4.00 17.40 10.44
C LYS A 36 5.20 16.54 10.80
N GLN A 37 4.99 15.26 11.08
CA GLN A 37 6.05 14.30 11.39
C GLN A 37 6.83 13.85 10.16
N PHE A 38 6.33 14.13 8.95
CA PHE A 38 7.02 13.76 7.73
C PHE A 38 8.29 14.60 7.52
N PRO A 39 9.48 13.98 7.36
CA PRO A 39 10.72 14.73 7.25
C PRO A 39 10.76 15.64 6.03
N LYS A 40 11.07 16.93 6.22
CA LYS A 40 11.10 17.94 5.15
C LYS A 40 12.04 17.58 3.98
N PHE A 41 13.15 16.93 4.26
CA PHE A 41 14.10 16.51 3.21
C PHE A 41 13.53 15.40 2.30
N LEU A 42 12.42 14.76 2.69
CA LEU A 42 11.69 13.78 1.90
C LEU A 42 10.50 14.39 1.15
N ALA A 43 10.31 15.71 1.17
CA ALA A 43 9.16 16.38 0.54
C ALA A 43 8.99 16.03 -0.96
N SER A 44 10.06 15.62 -1.66
CA SER A 44 9.99 15.12 -3.03
C SER A 44 9.14 13.85 -3.22
N PHE A 45 8.89 13.09 -2.15
CA PHE A 45 7.97 11.95 -2.14
C PHE A 45 6.49 12.38 -2.03
N GLY A 46 6.21 13.64 -1.69
CA GLY A 46 4.86 14.22 -1.70
C GLY A 46 4.27 14.38 -3.11
N SER A 47 3.11 15.04 -3.21
CA SER A 47 2.31 15.13 -4.44
C SER A 47 1.96 13.74 -4.98
N LEU A 48 1.02 13.10 -4.30
CA LEU A 48 0.57 11.76 -4.62
C LEU A 48 -0.46 11.78 -5.76
N PRO A 49 -0.60 10.68 -6.54
CA PRO A 49 -1.65 10.59 -7.55
C PRO A 49 -3.02 10.75 -6.91
N GLU A 50 -3.88 11.55 -7.54
CA GLU A 50 -5.25 11.80 -7.08
C GLU A 50 -6.30 10.99 -7.87
N VAL A 51 -5.87 9.92 -8.55
CA VAL A 51 -6.67 9.11 -9.47
C VAL A 51 -6.60 7.62 -9.12
N ASN A 52 -7.55 6.84 -9.62
CA ASN A 52 -7.46 5.39 -9.60
C ASN A 52 -6.24 4.92 -10.40
N LEU A 53 -5.49 3.97 -9.85
CA LEU A 53 -4.21 3.53 -10.42
C LEU A 53 -4.35 2.39 -11.43
N GLU A 54 -5.56 1.84 -11.57
CA GLU A 54 -5.93 0.79 -12.54
C GLU A 54 -4.98 -0.42 -12.54
N VAL A 55 -4.48 -0.77 -11.37
CA VAL A 55 -3.68 -1.97 -11.09
C VAL A 55 -4.30 -2.67 -9.87
N PRO A 56 -4.40 -4.00 -9.85
CA PRO A 56 -4.79 -4.72 -8.64
C PRO A 56 -3.85 -4.35 -7.48
N GLY A 57 -4.39 -4.13 -6.30
CA GLY A 57 -3.54 -3.83 -5.16
C GLY A 57 -4.23 -3.76 -3.82
N MET A 58 -3.40 -3.82 -2.80
CA MET A 58 -3.79 -3.83 -1.40
C MET A 58 -2.92 -2.84 -0.62
N LEU A 59 -3.56 -2.07 0.27
CA LEU A 59 -2.94 -1.13 1.17
C LEU A 59 -3.15 -1.61 2.61
N ILE A 60 -2.06 -1.94 3.29
CA ILE A 60 -2.06 -2.32 4.69
C ILE A 60 -1.59 -1.15 5.53
N TYR A 61 -2.35 -0.80 6.56
CA TYR A 61 -1.99 0.26 7.50
C TYR A 61 -2.13 -0.20 8.95
N SER A 62 -1.47 0.52 9.86
CA SER A 62 -1.67 0.34 11.29
C SER A 62 -2.42 1.53 11.89
N GLU A 63 -3.26 1.26 12.87
CA GLU A 63 -4.09 2.28 13.55
C GLU A 63 -3.31 3.18 14.49
N ASN A 64 -2.08 2.80 14.85
CA ASN A 64 -1.18 3.58 15.71
C ASN A 64 0.16 3.85 15.04
N ASP A 65 0.19 3.93 13.71
CA ASP A 65 1.36 4.35 12.96
C ASP A 65 1.73 5.82 13.32
N PRO A 66 2.97 6.11 13.75
CA PRO A 66 3.36 7.50 14.05
C PRO A 66 3.46 8.38 12.80
N TYR A 67 3.65 7.81 11.61
CA TYR A 67 3.89 8.55 10.37
C TYR A 67 2.64 8.68 9.48
N SER A 68 1.51 8.12 9.89
CA SER A 68 0.30 8.08 9.09
C SER A 68 -0.94 7.97 9.95
N SER A 69 -2.10 8.36 9.41
CA SER A 69 -3.38 8.15 10.09
C SER A 69 -4.23 7.12 9.34
N SER A 70 -5.11 6.42 10.07
CA SER A 70 -6.09 5.52 9.46
C SER A 70 -6.94 6.23 8.41
N MET A 71 -7.35 7.48 8.69
CA MET A 71 -8.14 8.29 7.77
C MET A 71 -7.40 8.55 6.46
N PHE A 72 -6.12 8.93 6.53
CA PHE A 72 -5.28 9.12 5.35
C PHE A 72 -5.19 7.84 4.51
N CYS A 73 -4.91 6.70 5.15
CA CYS A 73 -4.77 5.41 4.47
C CYS A 73 -6.08 4.98 3.79
N ILE A 74 -7.22 5.11 4.48
CA ILE A 74 -8.54 4.79 3.93
C ILE A 74 -8.88 5.69 2.73
N GLN A 75 -8.62 6.99 2.85
CA GLN A 75 -8.86 7.94 1.76
C GLN A 75 -8.01 7.62 0.53
N LYS A 76 -6.72 7.39 0.73
CA LYS A 76 -5.79 7.08 -0.36
C LYS A 76 -6.05 5.72 -0.98
N GLY A 77 -6.36 4.70 -0.19
CA GLY A 77 -6.74 3.40 -0.70
C GLY A 77 -8.00 3.45 -1.57
N LYS A 78 -9.05 4.16 -1.12
CA LYS A 78 -10.26 4.40 -1.94
C LYS A 78 -9.93 5.13 -3.25
N GLN A 79 -9.12 6.17 -3.17
CA GLN A 79 -8.74 6.98 -4.33
C GLN A 79 -7.93 6.19 -5.35
N TRP A 80 -6.99 5.38 -4.89
CA TRP A 80 -6.13 4.56 -5.75
C TRP A 80 -6.81 3.29 -6.26
N GLY A 81 -7.94 2.90 -5.66
CA GLY A 81 -8.67 1.69 -6.01
C GLY A 81 -8.12 0.42 -5.37
N PHE A 82 -7.48 0.55 -4.20
CA PHE A 82 -6.92 -0.59 -3.47
C PHE A 82 -7.82 -1.01 -2.32
N GLU A 83 -7.91 -2.33 -2.09
CA GLU A 83 -8.45 -2.84 -0.84
C GLU A 83 -7.59 -2.31 0.31
N THR A 84 -8.21 -1.74 1.34
CA THR A 84 -7.49 -1.11 2.45
C THR A 84 -7.79 -1.84 3.74
N ILE A 85 -6.75 -2.38 4.36
CA ILE A 85 -6.87 -3.30 5.50
C ILE A 85 -6.09 -2.75 6.69
N SER A 86 -6.76 -2.69 7.83
CA SER A 86 -6.10 -2.44 9.12
C SER A 86 -5.39 -3.70 9.58
N ALA A 87 -4.10 -3.60 9.90
CA ALA A 87 -3.36 -4.62 10.63
C ALA A 87 -3.49 -4.46 12.16
N GLY A 88 -4.46 -3.67 12.62
CA GLY A 88 -4.61 -3.27 14.01
C GLY A 88 -3.48 -2.35 14.49
N ARG A 89 -3.15 -2.45 15.78
CA ARG A 89 -2.16 -1.61 16.45
C ARG A 89 -0.77 -2.27 16.43
N LYS A 90 0.00 -2.03 15.36
CA LYS A 90 1.31 -2.62 15.04
C LYS A 90 2.36 -1.54 14.72
N GLY A 91 2.19 -0.30 15.17
CA GLY A 91 3.17 0.77 14.96
C GLY A 91 3.40 1.03 13.46
N HIS A 92 4.65 1.12 13.03
CA HIS A 92 4.99 1.37 11.62
C HIS A 92 5.18 0.07 10.80
N ILE A 93 4.79 -1.10 11.34
CA ILE A 93 4.92 -2.42 10.68
C ILE A 93 6.35 -2.66 10.19
N ASN A 94 7.31 -2.37 11.07
CA ASN A 94 8.75 -2.54 10.85
C ASN A 94 9.34 -3.51 11.88
N SER A 95 10.67 -3.70 11.84
CA SER A 95 11.38 -4.55 12.81
C SER A 95 11.22 -4.07 14.27
N GLU A 96 10.95 -2.80 14.51
CA GLU A 96 10.76 -2.22 15.86
C GLU A 96 9.32 -2.44 16.37
N SER A 97 8.43 -2.94 15.53
CA SER A 97 7.01 -3.11 15.84
C SER A 97 6.71 -4.39 16.64
N ASN A 98 7.71 -5.24 16.90
CA ASN A 98 7.58 -6.49 17.65
C ASN A 98 6.47 -7.41 17.14
N ILE A 99 6.48 -7.67 15.82
CA ILE A 99 5.46 -8.44 15.10
C ILE A 99 5.94 -9.83 14.63
N ASP A 100 7.10 -10.28 15.14
CA ASP A 100 7.78 -11.52 14.74
C ASP A 100 7.88 -11.65 13.21
N ASP A 101 7.59 -12.82 12.65
CA ASP A 101 7.56 -13.08 11.20
C ASP A 101 6.30 -12.52 10.50
N TRP A 102 5.41 -11.85 11.24
CA TRP A 102 4.15 -11.27 10.77
C TRP A 102 3.35 -12.16 9.80
N SER A 103 2.97 -13.36 10.25
CA SER A 103 2.22 -14.34 9.44
C SER A 103 0.90 -13.79 8.86
N GLU A 104 0.26 -12.86 9.57
CA GLU A 104 -0.92 -12.14 9.08
C GLU A 104 -0.64 -11.39 7.77
N GLY A 105 0.48 -10.66 7.69
CA GLY A 105 0.88 -9.94 6.48
C GLY A 105 1.12 -10.89 5.31
N PHE A 106 1.70 -12.06 5.58
CA PHE A 106 1.87 -13.09 4.56
C PHE A 106 0.54 -13.65 4.06
N ASN A 107 -0.43 -13.90 4.96
CA ASN A 107 -1.77 -14.36 4.55
C ASN A 107 -2.50 -13.32 3.69
N LEU A 108 -2.39 -12.04 4.03
CA LEU A 108 -2.93 -10.94 3.21
C LEU A 108 -2.27 -10.87 1.83
N PHE A 109 -0.96 -11.10 1.77
CA PHE A 109 -0.26 -11.19 0.50
C PHE A 109 -0.72 -12.38 -0.35
N GLN A 110 -0.90 -13.57 0.25
CA GLN A 110 -1.44 -14.73 -0.46
C GLN A 110 -2.85 -14.46 -1.00
N LYS A 111 -3.72 -13.84 -0.21
CA LYS A 111 -5.06 -13.42 -0.64
C LYS A 111 -4.99 -12.53 -1.90
N LEU A 112 -4.11 -11.54 -1.93
CA LEU A 112 -3.92 -10.68 -3.11
C LEU A 112 -3.49 -11.50 -4.35
N LEU A 113 -2.60 -12.48 -4.19
CA LEU A 113 -2.16 -13.32 -5.30
C LEU A 113 -3.31 -14.17 -5.86
N GLU A 114 -4.11 -14.77 -4.98
CA GLU A 114 -5.29 -15.54 -5.37
C GLU A 114 -6.30 -14.69 -6.17
N GLU A 115 -6.58 -13.47 -5.70
CA GLU A 115 -7.46 -12.53 -6.42
C GLU A 115 -6.93 -12.17 -7.81
N VAL A 116 -5.62 -11.95 -7.93
CA VAL A 116 -4.98 -11.63 -9.22
C VAL A 116 -5.05 -12.81 -10.17
N GLU A 117 -4.82 -14.04 -9.69
CA GLU A 117 -4.95 -15.24 -10.51
C GLU A 117 -6.38 -15.44 -11.02
N LEU A 118 -7.38 -15.28 -10.16
CA LEU A 118 -8.80 -15.41 -10.55
C LEU A 118 -9.18 -14.37 -11.61
N ASN A 119 -8.75 -13.12 -11.42
CA ASN A 119 -8.99 -12.04 -12.39
C ASN A 119 -8.33 -12.29 -13.74
N ASN A 120 -7.14 -12.91 -13.75
CA ASN A 120 -6.45 -13.25 -14.99
C ASN A 120 -7.14 -14.40 -15.73
N ARG A 121 -7.64 -15.42 -15.02
CA ARG A 121 -8.42 -16.51 -15.62
C ARG A 121 -9.71 -16.00 -16.26
N ALA A 122 -10.47 -15.18 -15.53
CA ALA A 122 -11.70 -14.58 -16.04
C ALA A 122 -11.49 -13.70 -17.29
N ARG A 123 -10.29 -13.14 -17.48
CA ARG A 123 -9.94 -12.38 -18.69
C ARG A 123 -9.56 -13.25 -19.89
N MET A 124 -9.11 -14.50 -19.67
CA MET A 124 -8.78 -15.43 -20.75
C MET A 124 -10.02 -16.17 -21.28
N ASP A 125 -11.06 -16.27 -20.46
CA ASP A 125 -12.32 -16.95 -20.81
C ASP A 125 -13.33 -16.04 -21.55
N ASN A 126 -13.01 -14.74 -21.74
CA ASN A 126 -13.82 -13.71 -22.41
C ASN A 126 -13.17 -13.28 -23.73
#